data_AF-A0A7X7DY12-F1
#
_entry.id   AF-A0A7X7DY12-F1
#
_cell.length_a   1.000
_cell.length_b   1.000
_cell.length_c   1.000
_cell.angle_alpha   90.00
_cell.angle_beta   90.00
_cell.angle_gamma   90.00
#
_symmetry.space_group_name_H-M   'P 1'
#
loop_
_entity.id
_entity.type
_entity.pdbx_description
1 polymer ?
#
loop_
_entity_poly.entity_id
_entity_poly.type
_entity_poly.pdbx_seq_one_letter_code
_entity_poly.pdbx_strand_id
1 'polypeptide(L)' 'MSKYAIAFIAPTETAPLRHKIIESETKDSALRTFFNEEASEFYSNDEQGYYYFKDDFYDQNTSSGSIIEIQ' A
#
# COMPACT_ATOMS: atom_id res chain seq x y z
N MET A 1 19.33 -0.04 -4.24
CA MET A 1 17.86 -0.02 -4.07
C MET A 1 17.58 -0.06 -2.58
N SER A 2 16.62 0.73 -2.11
CA SER A 2 16.20 0.72 -0.71
C SER A 2 15.14 -0.34 -0.49
N LYS A 3 15.01 -0.84 0.73
CA LYS A 3 13.92 -1.74 1.14
C LYS A 3 12.86 -0.92 1.85
N TYR A 4 11.60 -1.17 1.52
CA TYR A 4 10.46 -0.52 2.14
C TYR A 4 9.56 -1.58 2.77
N ALA A 5 9.37 -1.52 4.09
CA ALA A 5 8.32 -2.29 4.74
C ALA A 5 7.01 -1.49 4.67
N ILE A 6 6.00 -2.09 4.04
CA ILE A 6 4.70 -1.50 3.78
C ILE A 6 3.64 -2.34 4.48
N ALA A 7 2.78 -1.68 5.25
CA ALA A 7 1.63 -2.28 5.91
C ALA A 7 0.36 -1.52 5.51
N PHE A 8 -0.72 -2.25 5.26
CA PHE A 8 -2.02 -1.70 4.91
C PHE A 8 -3.17 -2.54 5.49
N ILE A 9 -4.18 -1.90 6.07
CA ILE A 9 -5.39 -2.54 6.55
C ILE A 9 -6.39 -2.52 5.39
N ALA A 10 -6.66 -3.69 4.79
CA ALA A 10 -7.56 -3.76 3.65
C ALA A 10 -9.02 -3.46 4.05
N PRO A 11 -9.79 -2.75 3.19
CA PRO A 11 -11.17 -2.37 3.48
C PRO A 11 -12.14 -3.55 3.23
N THR A 12 -12.04 -4.63 4.03
CA THR A 12 -12.94 -5.79 3.96
C THR A 12 -13.59 -6.08 5.31
N GLU A 13 -14.64 -6.92 5.31
CA GLU A 13 -15.38 -7.31 6.52
C GLU A 13 -14.51 -7.92 7.63
N THR A 14 -13.34 -8.47 7.28
CA THR A 14 -12.39 -9.08 8.23
C THR A 14 -11.07 -8.31 8.37
N ALA A 15 -10.97 -7.11 7.76
CA ALA A 15 -9.82 -6.20 7.83
C ALA A 15 -8.44 -6.89 7.89
N PRO A 16 -8.06 -7.71 6.89
CA PRO A 16 -6.77 -8.39 6.90
C PRO A 16 -5.65 -7.36 6.77
N LEU A 17 -4.71 -7.40 7.71
CA LEU A 17 -3.44 -6.68 7.60
C LEU A 17 -2.63 -7.26 6.44
N ARG A 18 -2.41 -6.46 5.40
CA ARG A 18 -1.48 -6.75 4.30
C ARG A 18 -0.13 -6.15 4.65
N HIS A 19 0.93 -6.94 4.63
CA HIS A 19 2.27 -6.47 4.92
C HIS A 19 3.29 -7.11 3.98
N LYS A 20 4.19 -6.28 3.43
CA LYS A 20 5.23 -6.74 2.51
C LYS A 20 6.47 -5.85 2.56
N ILE A 21 7.63 -6.47 2.34
CA ILE A 21 8.89 -5.76 2.12
C ILE A 21 9.11 -5.68 0.61
N ILE A 22 9.32 -4.47 0.10
CA ILE A 22 9.51 -4.21 -1.33
C ILE A 22 10.84 -3.49 -1.54
N GLU A 23 11.65 -4.03 -2.45
CA GLU A 23 12.86 -3.36 -2.93
C GLU A 23 12.49 -2.38 -4.05
N SER A 24 12.86 -1.11 -3.89
CA SER A 24 12.57 -0.08 -4.87
C SER A 24 13.51 1.11 -4.78
N GLU A 25 13.50 1.96 -5.80
CA GLU A 25 14.29 3.21 -5.80
C GLU A 25 13.62 4.30 -4.96
N THR A 26 12.28 4.34 -4.94
CA THR A 26 11.52 5.37 -4.23
C THR A 26 10.37 4.77 -3.43
N LYS A 27 9.85 5.52 -2.44
CA LYS A 27 8.63 5.15 -1.71
C LYS A 27 7.42 4.99 -2.62
N ASP A 28 7.27 5.87 -3.62
CA ASP A 28 6.12 5.83 -4.52
C ASP A 28 6.16 4.59 -5.43
N SER A 29 7.34 4.26 -5.98
CA SER A 29 7.51 3.04 -6.78
C SER A 29 7.31 1.77 -5.93
N ALA A 30 7.73 1.78 -4.65
CA ALA A 30 7.45 0.68 -3.73
C ALA A 30 5.95 0.53 -3.44
N LEU A 31 5.26 1.66 -3.17
CA LEU A 31 3.83 1.70 -2.88
C LEU A 31 3.00 1.23 -4.09
N ARG A 32 3.41 1.57 -5.31
CA ARG A 32 2.78 1.11 -6.54
C ARG A 32 2.93 -0.40 -6.75
N THR A 33 4.10 -0.96 -6.45
CA THR A 33 4.29 -2.42 -6.46
C THR A 33 3.43 -3.10 -5.40
N PHE A 34 3.36 -2.54 -4.19
CA PHE A 34 2.49 -3.06 -3.13
C PHE A 34 1.03 -3.09 -3.57
N PHE A 35 0.55 -2.01 -4.17
CA PHE A 35 -0.80 -1.93 -4.70
C PHE A 35 -1.09 -3.08 -5.66
N ASN A 36 -0.24 -3.25 -6.67
CA ASN A 36 -0.44 -4.27 -7.69
C ASN A 36 -0.47 -5.70 -7.11
N GLU A 37 0.38 -5.97 -6.11
CA GLU A 37 0.57 -7.32 -5.56
C GLU A 37 -0.39 -7.68 -4.43
N GLU A 38 -0.78 -6.72 -3.57
CA GLU A 38 -1.46 -7.01 -2.30
C GLU A 38 -2.79 -6.28 -2.11
N ALA A 39 -3.03 -5.18 -2.84
CA ALA A 39 -4.22 -4.35 -2.66
C ALA A 39 -5.15 -4.32 -3.87
N SER A 40 -4.67 -4.65 -5.07
CA SER A 40 -5.40 -4.51 -6.34
C SER A 40 -6.72 -5.29 -6.38
N GLU A 41 -6.88 -6.33 -5.57
CA GLU A 41 -8.14 -7.07 -5.43
C GLU A 41 -9.28 -6.24 -4.78
N PHE A 42 -8.94 -5.18 -4.04
CA PHE A 42 -9.89 -4.33 -3.31
C PHE A 42 -10.21 -3.02 -4.03
N TYR A 43 -9.53 -2.75 -5.14
CA TYR A 43 -9.64 -1.51 -5.90
C TYR A 43 -9.83 -1.81 -7.39
N SER A 44 -10.19 -0.79 -8.18
CA SER A 44 -10.16 -0.91 -9.64
C SER A 44 -8.72 -1.17 -10.11
N ASN A 45 -8.55 -2.07 -11.08
CA ASN A 45 -7.23 -2.35 -11.68
C ASN A 45 -6.87 -1.31 -12.76
N ASP A 46 -6.92 -0.04 -12.40
CA ASP A 46 -6.59 1.10 -13.24
C ASP A 46 -5.87 2.20 -12.44
N GLU A 47 -5.55 3.31 -13.10
CA GLU A 47 -4.86 4.42 -12.44
C GLU A 47 -5.73 5.06 -11.34
N GLN A 48 -7.04 5.10 -11.51
CA GLN A 48 -7.95 5.66 -10.50
C GLN A 48 -7.95 4.80 -9.24
N GLY A 49 -7.93 3.47 -9.37
CA GLY A 49 -7.83 2.56 -8.24
C GLY A 49 -6.56 2.77 -7.41
N TYR A 50 -5.42 3.04 -8.05
CA TYR A 50 -4.19 3.40 -7.32
C TYR A 50 -4.33 4.73 -6.57
N TYR A 51 -4.98 5.74 -7.15
CA TYR A 51 -5.22 7.00 -6.45
C TYR A 51 -6.11 6.83 -5.23
N TYR A 52 -7.22 6.08 -5.35
CA TYR A 52 -8.09 5.78 -4.20
C TYR A 52 -7.35 5.01 -3.11
N PHE A 53 -6.59 3.98 -3.48
CA PHE A 53 -5.74 3.26 -2.53
C PHE A 53 -4.76 4.19 -1.83
N LYS A 54 -4.11 5.10 -2.57
CA LYS A 54 -3.13 6.03 -2.00
C LYS A 54 -3.79 7.01 -1.03
N ASP A 55 -4.98 7.51 -1.35
CA ASP A 55 -5.75 8.37 -0.45
C ASP A 55 -6.12 7.63 0.84
N ASP A 56 -6.63 6.40 0.73
CA ASP A 56 -6.94 5.55 1.90
C ASP A 56 -5.68 5.24 2.73
N PHE A 57 -4.56 4.95 2.05
CA PHE A 57 -3.29 4.61 2.69
C PHE A 57 -2.76 5.75 3.57
N TYR A 58 -2.91 6.99 3.12
CA TYR A 58 -2.46 8.19 3.83
C TYR A 58 -3.56 8.87 4.66
N ASP A 59 -4.78 8.32 4.71
CA ASP A 59 -5.85 8.86 5.54
C ASP A 59 -5.50 8.75 7.03
N GLN A 60 -5.30 9.91 7.65
CA GLN A 60 -4.93 10.02 9.07
C GLN A 60 -6.08 9.68 10.01
N ASN A 61 -7.33 9.70 9.52
CA ASN A 61 -8.50 9.40 10.35
C ASN A 61 -8.64 7.89 10.59
N THR A 62 -8.22 7.08 9.62
CA THR A 62 -8.33 5.62 9.66
C THR A 62 -7.00 4.94 9.99
N SER A 63 -5.86 5.63 9.80
CA SER A 63 -4.52 5.07 9.97
C SER A 63 -4.33 3.76 9.19
N SER A 64 -4.87 3.70 7.97
CA SER A 64 -4.96 2.46 7.21
C SER A 64 -3.62 2.00 6.64
N GLY A 65 -2.63 2.88 6.44
CA GLY A 65 -1.37 2.57 5.79
C GLY A 65 -0.12 3.04 6.54
N SER A 66 1.00 2.33 6.35
CA SER A 66 2.33 2.72 6.83
C SER A 66 3.41 2.24 5.88
N ILE A 67 4.39 3.11 5.62
CA ILE A 67 5.58 2.81 4.81
C ILE A 67 6.83 3.33 5.51
N ILE A 68 7.77 2.42 5.78
CA ILE A 68 9.07 2.74 6.37
C ILE A 68 10.19 2.23 5.48
N GLU A 69 11.24 3.02 5.32
CA GLU A 69 12.48 2.58 4.69
C GLU A 69 13.29 1.81 5.73
N ILE A 70 13.77 0.61 5.39
CA ILE A 70 14.54 -0.27 6.27
C ILE A 70 15.93 -0.50 5.66
N GLN A 71 16.94 -0.55 6.52
CA GLN A 71 18.35 -0.75 6.14
C GLN A 71 18.73 -2.23 6.06
#